data_AF-A0AAX1NFR8-F1
#
_entry.id   AF-A0AAX1NFR8-F1
#
_cell.length_a   1.000
_cell.length_b   1.000
_cell.length_c   1.000
_cell.angle_alpha   90.00
_cell.angle_beta   90.00
_cell.angle_gamma   90.00
#
_symmetry.space_group_name_H-M   'P 1'
#
loop_
_entity.id
_entity.type
_entity.pdbx_description
1 polymer ?
#
loop_
_entity_poly.entity_id
_entity_poly.type
_entity_poly.pdbx_seq_one_letter_code
_entity_poly.pdbx_strand_id
1 'polypeptide(L)'
;MKKSIQLTIFISIILTLSSCFPEGFTEQANQKFGDQHFKTAISLIELHHIREGEYPESLKSLKYTGDWDVMIYQSVKYKKLEEGYQLDLVNGWVGKPNNLSYPDEFWKGLGLVKSNLKK
;
A
#
# COMPACT_ATOMS: atom_id res chain seq x y z
N MET A 1 -3.31 48.05 -11.74
CA MET A 1 -4.62 47.53 -11.30
C MET A 1 -4.89 46.09 -11.72
N LYS A 2 -5.00 45.74 -13.01
CA LYS A 2 -5.30 44.35 -13.44
C LYS A 2 -4.34 43.27 -12.90
N LYS A 3 -3.03 43.54 -12.88
CA LYS A 3 -2.01 42.62 -12.32
C LYS A 3 -2.12 42.43 -10.80
N SER A 4 -2.46 43.48 -10.04
CA SER A 4 -2.71 43.34 -8.59
C SER A 4 -3.94 42.51 -8.30
N ILE A 5 -5.03 42.70 -9.07
CA ILE A 5 -6.27 41.91 -8.92
C ILE A 5 -6.01 40.42 -9.21
N GLN A 6 -5.25 40.11 -10.28
CA GLN A 6 -4.85 38.73 -10.58
C GLN A 6 -3.98 38.11 -9.47
N LEU A 7 -3.05 38.88 -8.92
CA LEU A 7 -2.19 38.42 -7.82
C LEU A 7 -3.01 38.15 -6.55
N THR A 8 -3.97 39.01 -6.21
CA THR A 8 -4.86 38.81 -5.05
C THR A 8 -5.75 37.59 -5.22
N ILE A 9 -6.30 37.34 -6.42
CA ILE A 9 -7.08 36.13 -6.70
C ILE A 9 -6.21 34.89 -6.57
N PHE A 10 -4.99 34.91 -7.09
CA PHE A 10 -4.07 33.78 -7.01
C PHE A 10 -3.67 33.46 -5.57
N ILE A 11 -3.37 34.48 -4.75
CA ILE A 11 -3.08 34.33 -3.32
C ILE A 11 -4.29 33.78 -2.56
N SER A 12 -5.49 34.27 -2.88
CA SER A 12 -6.73 33.80 -2.23
C SER A 12 -7.02 32.33 -2.55
N ILE A 13 -6.74 31.87 -3.78
CA ILE A 13 -6.84 30.47 -4.18
C ILE A 13 -5.80 29.60 -3.44
N ILE A 14 -4.56 30.05 -3.28
CA ILE A 14 -3.53 29.30 -2.54
C ILE A 14 -3.90 29.18 -1.06
N LEU A 15 -4.44 30.23 -0.45
CA LEU A 15 -4.84 30.24 0.96
C LEU A 15 -6.05 29.32 1.21
N THR A 16 -7.02 29.26 0.29
CA THR A 16 -8.14 28.31 0.41
C THR A 16 -7.73 26.87 0.16
N LEU A 17 -6.81 26.60 -0.77
CA LEU A 17 -6.27 25.25 -1.01
C LEU A 17 -5.45 24.71 0.18
N SER A 18 -4.72 25.59 0.87
CA SER A 18 -3.93 25.22 2.06
C SER A 18 -4.80 24.78 3.24
N SER A 19 -6.05 25.25 3.31
CA SER A 19 -7.02 24.84 4.34
C SER A 19 -7.75 23.52 4.04
N CYS A 20 -7.54 22.97 2.84
CA CYS A 20 -8.23 21.76 2.36
C CYS A 20 -7.54 20.45 2.80
N PHE A 21 -6.32 20.53 3.35
CA PHE A 21 -5.59 19.37 3.87
C PHE A 21 -5.59 19.40 5.40
N PRO A 22 -6.63 18.81 6.04
CA PRO A 22 -6.70 18.77 7.49
C PRO A 22 -5.46 18.07 8.06
N GLU A 23 -5.07 18.48 9.25
CA GLU A 23 -3.95 17.91 9.99
C GLU A 23 -4.12 16.38 10.10
N GLY A 24 -3.06 15.64 9.76
CA GLY A 24 -3.09 14.17 9.74
C GLY A 24 -3.70 13.52 8.50
N PHE A 25 -4.19 14.28 7.51
CA PHE A 25 -4.65 13.71 6.23
C PHE A 25 -3.59 12.83 5.57
N THR A 26 -2.35 13.33 5.49
CA THR A 26 -1.22 12.62 4.89
C THR A 26 -0.94 11.31 5.60
N GLU A 27 -0.96 11.30 6.94
CA GLU A 27 -0.74 10.08 7.73
C GLU A 27 -1.89 9.08 7.51
N GLN A 28 -3.15 9.53 7.57
CA GLN A 28 -4.29 8.65 7.31
C GLN A 28 -4.26 8.07 5.89
N ALA A 29 -3.93 8.87 4.89
CA ALA A 29 -3.77 8.43 3.52
C ALA A 29 -2.62 7.42 3.40
N ASN A 30 -1.49 7.66 4.08
CA ASN A 30 -0.35 6.76 4.12
C ASN A 30 -0.73 5.38 4.70
N GLN A 31 -1.48 5.36 5.81
CA GLN A 31 -1.99 4.12 6.44
C GLN A 31 -2.92 3.36 5.50
N LYS A 32 -3.92 4.04 4.93
CA LYS A 32 -4.88 3.42 4.00
C LYS A 32 -4.20 2.86 2.76
N PHE A 33 -3.23 3.58 2.23
CA PHE A 33 -2.49 3.16 1.04
C PHE A 33 -1.63 1.92 1.32
N GLY A 34 -0.91 1.91 2.44
CA GLY A 34 -0.16 0.74 2.88
C GLY A 34 -1.05 -0.48 3.14
N ASP A 35 -2.19 -0.28 3.81
CA ASP A 35 -3.18 -1.34 4.07
C ASP A 35 -3.72 -1.94 2.77
N GLN A 36 -4.12 -1.08 1.82
CA GLN A 36 -4.61 -1.49 0.51
C GLN A 36 -3.58 -2.34 -0.22
N HIS A 37 -2.34 -1.86 -0.34
CA HIS A 37 -1.31 -2.58 -1.10
C HIS A 37 -0.83 -3.85 -0.40
N PHE A 38 -0.81 -3.88 0.93
CA PHE A 38 -0.50 -5.10 1.67
C PHE A 38 -1.53 -6.20 1.40
N LYS A 39 -2.82 -5.86 1.49
CA LYS A 39 -3.92 -6.80 1.19
C LYS A 39 -3.99 -7.20 -0.27
N THR A 40 -3.76 -6.26 -1.20
CA THR A 40 -3.67 -6.56 -2.64
C THR A 40 -2.53 -7.53 -2.92
N ALA A 41 -1.35 -7.32 -2.33
CA ALA A 41 -0.22 -8.22 -2.49
C ALA A 41 -0.54 -9.64 -2.00
N ILE A 42 -1.11 -9.78 -0.79
CA ILE A 42 -1.58 -11.08 -0.28
C ILE A 42 -2.54 -11.73 -1.28
N SER A 43 -3.58 -11.00 -1.70
CA SER A 43 -4.62 -11.53 -2.60
C SER A 43 -4.03 -12.06 -3.91
N LEU A 44 -3.08 -11.34 -4.51
CA LEU A 44 -2.44 -11.74 -5.76
C LEU A 44 -1.47 -12.92 -5.58
N ILE A 45 -0.73 -12.96 -4.47
CA ILE A 45 0.18 -14.07 -4.13
C ILE A 45 -0.63 -15.36 -3.90
N GLU A 46 -1.69 -15.29 -3.10
CA GLU A 46 -2.55 -16.44 -2.81
C GLU A 46 -3.28 -16.91 -4.07
N LEU A 47 -3.79 -15.99 -4.91
CA LEU A 47 -4.40 -16.35 -6.19
C LEU A 47 -3.40 -17.03 -7.12
N HIS A 48 -2.16 -16.55 -7.19
CA HIS A 48 -1.10 -17.21 -7.96
C HIS A 48 -0.87 -18.64 -7.47
N HIS A 49 -0.79 -18.84 -6.15
CA HIS A 49 -0.64 -20.17 -5.57
C HIS A 49 -1.79 -21.11 -5.91
N ILE A 50 -3.03 -20.65 -5.82
CA ILE A 50 -4.22 -21.43 -6.19
C ILE A 50 -4.17 -21.85 -7.67
N ARG A 51 -3.66 -20.99 -8.56
CA ARG A 51 -3.66 -21.23 -10.00
C ARG A 51 -2.49 -22.08 -10.48
N GLU A 52 -1.31 -21.90 -9.89
CA GLU A 52 -0.07 -22.50 -10.37
C GLU A 52 0.41 -23.64 -9.45
N GLY A 53 -0.21 -23.82 -8.29
CA GLY A 53 0.16 -24.85 -7.31
C GLY A 53 1.34 -24.47 -6.42
N GLU A 54 1.97 -23.32 -6.64
CA GLU A 54 3.12 -22.84 -5.87
C GLU A 54 3.10 -21.31 -5.67
N TYR A 55 3.73 -20.82 -4.60
CA TYR A 55 3.92 -19.38 -4.43
C TYR A 55 4.90 -18.83 -5.48
N PRO A 56 4.72 -17.58 -5.94
CA PRO A 56 5.52 -17.01 -7.01
C PRO A 56 6.99 -16.83 -6.58
N GLU A 57 7.96 -17.11 -7.46
CA GLU A 57 9.38 -16.87 -7.16
C GLU A 57 9.69 -15.41 -6.81
N SER A 58 8.95 -14.48 -7.40
CA SER A 58 9.01 -13.05 -7.10
C SER A 58 7.67 -12.39 -7.41
N LEU A 59 7.44 -11.18 -6.90
CA LEU A 59 6.23 -10.42 -7.25
C LEU A 59 6.11 -10.15 -8.76
N LYS A 60 7.23 -10.10 -9.50
CA LYS A 60 7.23 -9.93 -10.96
C LYS A 60 6.72 -11.18 -11.70
N SER A 61 6.65 -12.32 -11.04
CA SER A 61 6.13 -13.58 -11.58
C SER A 61 4.60 -13.67 -11.47
N LEU A 62 3.96 -12.72 -10.80
CA LEU A 62 2.50 -12.65 -10.73
C LEU A 62 1.91 -12.48 -12.13
N LYS A 63 0.87 -13.26 -12.43
CA LYS A 63 0.13 -13.22 -13.69
C LYS A 63 -1.23 -12.56 -13.45
N TYR A 64 -1.82 -12.01 -14.51
CA TYR A 64 -3.17 -11.40 -14.49
C TYR A 64 -3.29 -10.19 -13.54
N THR A 65 -2.19 -9.45 -13.35
CA THR A 65 -2.18 -8.19 -12.60
C THR A 65 -2.75 -7.07 -13.45
N GLY A 66 -3.55 -6.19 -12.84
CA GLY A 66 -3.91 -4.90 -13.44
C GLY A 66 -2.76 -3.91 -13.40
N ASP A 67 -2.84 -2.86 -14.21
CA ASP A 67 -1.78 -1.82 -14.28
C ASP A 67 -1.51 -1.15 -12.92
N TRP A 68 -2.53 -1.06 -12.06
CA TRP A 68 -2.41 -0.46 -10.73
C TRP A 68 -1.83 -1.42 -9.68
N ASP A 69 -1.85 -2.74 -9.92
CA ASP A 69 -1.34 -3.72 -8.97
C ASP A 69 0.18 -3.66 -8.82
N VAL A 70 0.89 -3.16 -9.83
CA VAL A 70 2.35 -3.03 -9.79
C VAL A 70 2.84 -2.09 -8.68
N MET A 71 1.96 -1.24 -8.15
CA MET A 71 2.29 -0.35 -7.03
C MET A 71 2.66 -1.13 -5.76
N ILE A 72 2.19 -2.37 -5.61
CA ILE A 72 2.56 -3.21 -4.46
C ILE A 72 4.08 -3.43 -4.38
N TYR A 73 4.79 -3.43 -5.52
CA TYR A 73 6.25 -3.69 -5.56
C TYR A 73 7.06 -2.67 -4.77
N GLN A 74 6.53 -1.45 -4.61
CA GLN A 74 7.15 -0.39 -3.82
C GLN A 74 6.69 -0.43 -2.36
N SER A 75 5.49 -0.96 -2.11
CA SER A 75 4.89 -1.00 -0.78
C SER A 75 5.35 -2.19 0.06
N VAL A 76 5.66 -3.33 -0.55
CA VAL A 76 5.95 -4.57 0.19
C VAL A 76 7.31 -5.18 -0.17
N LYS A 77 7.89 -5.93 0.76
CA LYS A 77 9.01 -6.83 0.51
C LYS A 77 8.53 -8.27 0.63
N TYR A 78 8.67 -9.00 -0.47
CA TYR A 78 8.27 -10.39 -0.59
C TYR A 78 9.49 -11.31 -0.61
N LYS A 79 9.35 -12.49 0.00
CA LYS A 79 10.30 -13.59 -0.13
C LYS A 79 9.56 -14.93 -0.09
N LYS A 80 9.73 -15.76 -1.13
CA LYS A 80 9.28 -17.16 -1.12
C LYS A 80 10.09 -17.93 -0.06
N LEU A 81 9.40 -18.78 0.68
CA LEU A 81 9.96 -19.70 1.68
C LEU A 81 9.58 -21.13 1.27
N GLU A 82 10.17 -22.11 1.95
CA GLU A 82 9.89 -23.53 1.68
C GLU A 82 8.41 -23.90 1.89
N GLU A 83 7.82 -23.45 3.00
CA GLU A 83 6.43 -23.78 3.38
C GLU A 83 5.43 -22.64 3.14
N GLY A 84 5.83 -21.59 2.40
CA GLY A 84 4.98 -20.42 2.23
C GLY A 84 5.74 -19.18 1.78
N TYR A 85 5.42 -18.03 2.37
CA TYR A 85 6.14 -16.80 2.07
C TYR A 85 6.24 -15.84 3.25
N GLN A 86 7.19 -14.92 3.15
CA GLN A 86 7.29 -13.73 3.98
C GLN A 86 6.81 -12.53 3.18
N LEU A 87 6.03 -11.66 3.84
CA LEU A 87 5.58 -10.39 3.26
C LEU A 87 5.63 -9.28 4.31
N ASP A 88 6.50 -8.31 4.10
CA ASP A 88 6.64 -7.15 4.99
C ASP A 88 6.12 -5.89 4.32
N LEU A 89 5.34 -5.09 5.05
CA LEU A 89 4.99 -3.75 4.62
C LEU A 89 6.15 -2.79 4.88
N VAL A 90 6.67 -2.18 3.81
CA VAL A 90 7.80 -1.24 3.88
C VAL A 90 7.40 0.20 3.58
N ASN A 91 6.42 0.43 2.71
CA ASN A 91 5.96 1.77 2.36
C ASN A 91 4.43 1.84 2.16
N GLY A 92 3.83 2.95 2.58
CA GLY A 92 2.53 3.42 2.13
C GLY A 92 2.70 4.47 1.04
N TRP A 93 1.92 5.54 1.09
CA TRP A 93 2.03 6.65 0.15
C TRP A 93 3.28 7.52 0.39
N VAL A 94 3.60 7.79 1.66
CA VAL A 94 4.77 8.58 2.09
C VAL A 94 5.49 7.88 3.24
N GLY A 95 6.36 6.93 2.88
CA GLY A 95 7.15 6.17 3.85
C GLY A 95 6.36 5.08 4.56
N LYS A 96 6.94 4.48 5.61
CA LYS A 96 6.36 3.31 6.29
C LYS A 96 5.13 3.70 7.13
N PRO A 97 3.99 2.99 7.02
CA PRO A 97 2.87 3.18 7.92
C PRO A 97 3.19 2.68 9.33
N ASN A 98 2.87 3.49 10.34
CA ASN A 98 3.22 3.22 11.73
C ASN A 98 2.20 2.39 12.53
N ASN A 99 0.92 2.36 12.13
CA ASN A 99 -0.19 1.95 13.00
C ASN A 99 -1.12 0.95 12.31
N LEU A 100 -0.57 0.00 11.57
CA LEU A 100 -1.33 -1.12 11.02
C LEU A 100 -1.20 -2.35 11.90
N SER A 101 -2.35 -2.93 12.22
CA SER A 101 -2.46 -4.21 12.92
C SER A 101 -3.68 -4.94 12.41
N TYR A 102 -3.57 -6.25 12.29
CA TYR A 102 -4.67 -7.12 11.87
C TYR A 102 -5.04 -8.07 13.01
N PRO A 103 -6.33 -8.42 13.15
CA PRO A 103 -6.76 -9.38 14.16
C PRO A 103 -6.30 -10.80 13.77
N ASP A 104 -6.22 -11.72 14.73
CA ASP A 104 -5.61 -13.04 14.52
C ASP A 104 -6.30 -13.85 13.41
N GLU A 105 -7.61 -13.69 13.25
CA GLU A 105 -8.38 -14.34 12.19
C GLU A 105 -8.00 -13.91 10.78
N PHE A 106 -7.45 -12.70 10.60
CA PHE A 106 -6.99 -12.22 9.29
C PHE A 106 -5.90 -13.12 8.70
N TRP A 107 -5.06 -13.70 9.57
CA TRP A 107 -3.93 -14.51 9.15
C TRP A 107 -4.28 -15.97 8.85
N LYS A 108 -5.51 -16.40 9.17
CA LYS A 108 -5.92 -17.80 9.02
C LYS A 108 -6.15 -18.12 7.54
N GLY A 109 -5.61 -19.26 7.11
CA GLY A 109 -5.79 -19.77 5.74
C GLY A 109 -4.85 -19.16 4.69
N LEU A 110 -3.92 -18.30 5.10
CA LEU A 110 -2.88 -17.75 4.22
C LEU A 110 -1.61 -18.62 4.23
N GLY A 111 -0.86 -18.59 3.13
CA GLY A 111 0.52 -19.08 3.06
C GLY A 111 1.56 -18.19 3.73
N LEU A 112 1.12 -17.08 4.34
CA LEU A 112 2.00 -16.10 4.95
C LEU A 112 2.55 -16.63 6.28
N VAL A 113 3.83 -16.99 6.24
CA VAL A 113 4.58 -17.52 7.40
C VAL A 113 5.07 -16.38 8.28
N LYS A 114 5.65 -15.33 7.67
CA LYS A 114 6.27 -14.20 8.39
C LYS A 114 5.81 -12.86 7.82
N SER A 115 5.61 -11.89 8.72
CA SER A 115 5.40 -10.49 8.35
C SER A 115 5.75 -9.59 9.52
N ASN A 116 6.26 -8.41 9.25
CA ASN A 116 6.43 -7.34 10.23
C ASN A 116 5.10 -6.80 10.81
N LEU A 117 3.94 -7.23 10.29
CA LEU A 117 2.61 -6.92 10.81
C LEU A 117 1.95 -8.12 11.53
N LYS A 118 2.51 -9.33 11.43
CA LYS A 118 2.01 -10.55 12.06
C LYS A 118 2.79 -10.77 13.37
N LYS A 119 2.07 -10.76 14.49
CA LYS A 119 2.63 -10.99 15.84
C LYS A 119 2.57 -12.46 16.22
#